data_AF-A0A972NGV4-F1
#
_entry.id   AF-A0A972NGV4-F1
#
_cell.length_a   1.000
_cell.length_b   1.000
_cell.length_c   1.000
_cell.angle_alpha   90.00
_cell.angle_beta   90.00
_cell.angle_gamma   90.00
#
_symmetry.space_group_name_H-M   'P 1'
#
loop_
_entity.id
_entity.type
_entity.pdbx_description
1 polymer ?
#
loop_
_entity_poly.entity_id
_entity_poly.type
_entity_poly.pdbx_seq_one_letter_code
_entity_poly.pdbx_strand_id
1 'polypeptide(L)'
;MKSVFVKLVFFISLFLYVSNGFGSFFKVPAGEIAYWQFDLKRGDYIVINYTANGGVSIYVTDNQYIWYLVKNLSQAKAKFQAPYDGRFYIVVDNSHSLFTDKNVNAHVYHIPYRELKAFAEELGKELFNYLNLLKFYNPKIQVPRLEYKKCGERNAYYIPWENKIILCNEYIWDLVDFKILNSPQNWKQESKAAITHTLFHEIGHALVHLCNLPVLGKEEDAADALATLAGIKFDPLIAYEGAITFLTLLKNNFPIYWDSHSPDVERFYNILCWLYGSNPRNFFFIIKYYPELSNRNCAYEYFQLKRSWETLLRNCGFNFTFD
;
A
#
# COMPACT_ATOMS: atom_id res chain seq x y z
N MET A 1 24.03 -46.68 -0.02
CA MET A 1 23.63 -45.34 -0.52
C MET A 1 22.82 -45.53 -1.78
N LYS A 2 21.49 -45.54 -1.69
CA LYS A 2 20.61 -45.65 -2.86
C LYS A 2 20.48 -44.26 -3.49
N SER A 3 20.96 -44.12 -4.72
CA SER A 3 20.76 -42.96 -5.58
C SER A 3 19.26 -42.75 -5.82
N VAL A 4 18.70 -41.69 -5.24
CA VAL A 4 17.36 -41.23 -5.59
C VAL A 4 17.49 -40.48 -6.91
N PHE A 5 17.14 -41.16 -8.01
CA PHE A 5 16.88 -40.50 -9.28
C PHE A 5 15.63 -39.64 -9.10
N VAL A 6 15.80 -38.33 -8.95
CA VAL A 6 14.70 -37.37 -9.05
C VAL A 6 14.21 -37.41 -10.50
N LYS A 7 13.02 -38.00 -10.71
CA LYS A 7 12.31 -37.87 -11.98
C LYS A 7 11.96 -36.39 -12.16
N LEU A 8 12.71 -35.69 -13.01
CA LEU A 8 12.30 -34.40 -13.55
C LEU A 8 11.01 -34.61 -14.35
N VAL A 9 9.86 -34.34 -13.75
CA VAL A 9 8.62 -34.16 -14.50
C VAL A 9 8.74 -32.80 -15.18
N PHE A 10 9.20 -32.81 -16.43
CA PHE A 10 9.15 -31.66 -17.33
C PHE A 10 7.69 -31.34 -17.63
N PHE A 11 7.10 -30.39 -16.91
CA PHE A 11 5.98 -29.61 -17.47
C PHE A 11 6.57 -28.53 -18.37
N ILE A 12 6.84 -28.88 -19.62
CA ILE A 12 6.94 -27.89 -20.71
C ILE A 12 5.50 -27.49 -21.02
N SER A 13 4.94 -26.57 -20.24
CA SER A 13 3.84 -25.74 -20.71
C SER A 13 4.43 -24.39 -21.06
N LEU A 14 4.43 -24.14 -22.37
CA LEU A 14 4.72 -22.87 -23.02
C LEU A 14 3.80 -21.79 -22.42
N PHE A 15 4.21 -21.14 -21.33
CA PHE A 15 3.46 -20.01 -20.80
C PHE A 15 3.80 -18.79 -21.65
N LEU A 16 2.86 -18.45 -22.52
CA LEU A 16 2.72 -17.13 -23.13
C LEU A 16 2.98 -16.06 -22.08
N TYR A 17 3.83 -15.09 -22.43
CA TYR A 17 4.00 -13.83 -21.72
C TYR A 17 2.63 -13.14 -21.64
N VAL A 18 1.89 -13.41 -20.56
CA VAL A 18 0.67 -12.68 -20.21
C VAL A 18 1.01 -11.83 -19.00
N SER A 19 0.85 -10.53 -19.19
CA SER A 19 1.05 -9.46 -18.23
C SER A 19 0.50 -9.77 -16.83
N ASN A 20 1.30 -9.47 -15.79
CA ASN A 20 0.92 -9.24 -14.39
C ASN A 20 0.38 -10.43 -13.57
N GLY A 21 1.03 -11.58 -13.72
CA GLY A 21 0.98 -12.70 -12.78
C GLY A 21 0.21 -13.90 -13.32
N PHE A 22 0.62 -15.11 -12.91
CA PHE A 22 -0.05 -16.34 -13.29
C PHE A 22 -0.54 -17.09 -12.04
N GLY A 23 -1.79 -17.52 -12.08
CA GLY A 23 -2.39 -18.43 -11.11
C GLY A 23 -2.34 -19.86 -11.67
N SER A 24 -1.98 -20.82 -10.84
CA SER A 24 -2.01 -22.23 -11.22
C SER A 24 -2.50 -23.09 -10.06
N PHE A 25 -3.48 -23.93 -10.38
CA PHE A 25 -3.89 -25.04 -9.52
C PHE A 25 -3.19 -26.30 -10.01
N PHE A 26 -2.39 -26.91 -9.14
CA PHE A 26 -1.62 -28.11 -9.49
C PHE A 26 -1.44 -29.01 -8.28
N LYS A 27 -1.07 -30.26 -8.57
CA LYS A 27 -0.84 -31.29 -7.56
C LYS A 27 0.66 -31.54 -7.43
N VAL A 28 1.17 -31.56 -6.20
CA VAL A 28 2.54 -31.95 -5.85
C VAL A 28 2.46 -33.31 -5.16
N PRO A 29 2.88 -34.42 -5.81
CA PRO A 29 2.85 -35.74 -5.20
C PRO A 29 3.66 -35.84 -3.90
N ALA A 30 3.32 -36.83 -3.06
CA ALA A 30 4.10 -37.16 -1.88
C ALA A 30 5.56 -37.49 -2.25
N GLY A 31 6.53 -36.89 -1.55
CA GLY A 31 7.95 -37.12 -1.82
C GLY A 31 8.51 -36.30 -2.99
N GLU A 32 7.71 -35.48 -3.66
CA GLU A 32 8.11 -34.73 -4.85
C GLU A 32 8.14 -33.21 -4.63
N ILE A 33 8.72 -32.51 -5.61
CA ILE A 33 8.74 -31.04 -5.70
C ILE A 33 8.15 -30.61 -7.04
N ALA A 34 7.58 -29.41 -7.07
CA ALA A 34 7.23 -28.69 -8.29
C ALA A 34 7.99 -27.36 -8.31
N TYR A 35 8.32 -26.83 -9.48
CA TYR A 35 9.01 -25.55 -9.57
C TYR A 35 8.65 -24.76 -10.82
N TRP A 36 8.89 -23.45 -10.75
CA TRP A 36 8.90 -22.54 -11.88
C TRP A 36 10.27 -21.88 -12.00
N GLN A 37 10.70 -21.63 -13.25
CA GLN A 37 11.95 -20.95 -13.56
C GLN A 37 11.67 -19.52 -14.02
N PHE A 38 12.47 -18.58 -13.55
CA PHE A 38 12.42 -17.17 -13.94
C PHE A 38 13.82 -16.67 -14.26
N ASP A 39 13.95 -15.92 -15.36
CA ASP A 39 15.14 -15.11 -15.62
C ASP A 39 14.85 -13.69 -15.14
N LEU A 40 15.45 -13.30 -14.01
CA LEU A 40 15.17 -12.05 -13.30
C LEU A 40 16.33 -11.06 -13.45
N LYS A 41 16.00 -9.77 -13.44
CA LYS A 41 16.98 -8.69 -13.33
C LYS A 41 17.19 -8.30 -11.87
N ARG A 42 18.39 -7.80 -11.54
CA ARG A 42 18.69 -7.28 -10.21
C ARG A 42 17.64 -6.25 -9.79
N GLY A 43 17.07 -6.46 -8.61
CA GLY A 43 16.04 -5.60 -8.03
C GLY A 43 14.61 -5.98 -8.40
N ASP A 44 14.39 -6.90 -9.37
CA ASP A 44 13.06 -7.42 -9.67
C ASP A 44 12.47 -8.11 -8.45
N TYR A 45 11.17 -7.94 -8.25
CA TYR A 45 10.43 -8.65 -7.22
C TYR A 45 9.64 -9.82 -7.80
N ILE A 46 9.58 -10.88 -7.03
CA ILE A 46 8.64 -11.99 -7.18
C ILE A 46 7.78 -12.05 -5.92
N VAL A 47 6.47 -12.00 -6.11
CA VAL A 47 5.48 -12.19 -5.03
C VAL A 47 4.75 -13.49 -5.26
N ILE A 48 4.67 -14.33 -4.24
CA ILE A 48 3.97 -15.61 -4.28
C ILE A 48 2.88 -15.58 -3.23
N ASN A 49 1.65 -15.81 -3.64
CA ASN A 49 0.54 -16.06 -2.73
C ASN A 49 0.04 -17.48 -3.01
N TYR A 50 0.03 -18.34 -1.98
CA TYR A 50 -0.42 -19.71 -2.16
C TYR A 50 -1.33 -20.20 -1.04
N THR A 51 -2.18 -21.16 -1.39
CA THR A 51 -2.91 -22.01 -0.47
C THR A 51 -2.76 -23.47 -0.87
N ALA A 52 -2.77 -24.37 0.11
CA ALA A 52 -2.60 -25.80 -0.08
C ALA A 52 -3.47 -26.60 0.90
N ASN A 53 -3.89 -27.79 0.51
CA ASN A 53 -4.65 -28.73 1.36
C ASN A 53 -3.75 -29.48 2.37
N GLY A 54 -2.91 -28.74 3.08
CA GLY A 54 -1.88 -29.24 4.00
C GLY A 54 -0.61 -28.40 3.89
N GLY A 55 0.35 -28.65 4.77
CA GLY A 55 1.62 -27.92 4.73
C GLY A 55 2.45 -28.27 3.50
N VAL A 56 2.94 -27.25 2.82
CA VAL A 56 4.03 -27.33 1.83
C VAL A 56 5.14 -26.38 2.26
N SER A 57 6.37 -26.66 1.83
CA SER A 57 7.45 -25.67 1.94
C SER A 57 7.58 -24.93 0.63
N ILE A 58 7.77 -23.61 0.68
CA ILE A 58 8.07 -22.80 -0.51
C ILE A 58 9.41 -22.12 -0.31
N TYR A 59 10.27 -22.21 -1.32
CA TYR A 59 11.53 -21.49 -1.33
C TYR A 59 11.92 -20.96 -2.69
N VAL A 60 12.78 -19.94 -2.67
CA VAL A 60 13.39 -19.38 -3.87
C VAL A 60 14.88 -19.71 -3.86
N THR A 61 15.38 -20.28 -4.96
CA THR A 61 16.76 -20.73 -5.10
C THR A 61 17.34 -20.40 -6.48
N ASP A 62 18.64 -20.23 -6.58
CA ASP A 62 19.43 -20.12 -7.81
C ASP A 62 20.23 -21.42 -8.10
N ASN A 63 19.89 -22.52 -7.41
CA ASN A 63 20.61 -23.79 -7.32
C ASN A 63 21.91 -23.78 -6.50
N GLN A 64 22.31 -22.66 -5.92
CA GLN A 64 23.45 -22.53 -5.01
C GLN A 64 23.00 -22.17 -3.59
N TYR A 65 22.06 -21.25 -3.46
CA TYR A 65 21.55 -20.71 -2.21
C TYR A 65 20.03 -20.77 -2.16
N ILE A 66 19.48 -20.89 -0.96
CA ILE A 66 18.07 -20.63 -0.69
C ILE A 66 17.95 -19.21 -0.17
N TRP A 67 17.35 -18.33 -0.96
CA TRP A 67 17.21 -16.90 -0.66
C TRP A 67 15.99 -16.57 0.19
N TYR A 68 14.98 -17.42 0.11
CA TYR A 68 13.74 -17.28 0.85
C TYR A 68 13.19 -18.66 1.15
N LEU A 69 12.60 -18.85 2.34
CA LEU A 69 12.07 -20.15 2.76
C LEU A 69 10.91 -19.98 3.75
N VAL A 70 9.79 -20.59 3.41
CA VAL A 70 8.65 -20.85 4.30
C VAL A 70 8.52 -22.36 4.42
N LYS A 71 8.43 -22.87 5.65
CA LYS A 71 8.39 -24.30 5.91
C LYS A 71 7.00 -24.75 6.37
N ASN A 72 6.48 -25.76 5.68
CA ASN A 72 5.33 -26.55 6.13
C ASN A 72 4.10 -25.72 6.51
N LEU A 73 3.74 -24.72 5.69
CA LEU A 73 2.52 -23.92 5.88
C LEU A 73 1.49 -24.27 4.81
N SER A 74 0.22 -24.27 5.21
CA SER A 74 -0.92 -24.46 4.30
C SER A 74 -1.26 -23.21 3.49
N GLN A 75 -0.74 -22.06 3.90
CA GLN A 75 -0.84 -20.81 3.15
C GLN A 75 0.31 -19.90 3.54
N ALA A 76 0.81 -19.11 2.59
CA ALA A 76 1.67 -17.99 2.88
C ALA A 76 1.65 -16.96 1.75
N LYS A 77 2.06 -15.74 2.09
CA LYS A 77 2.49 -14.74 1.13
C LYS A 77 3.99 -14.52 1.30
N ALA A 78 4.70 -14.57 0.18
CA ALA A 78 6.14 -14.41 0.13
C ALA A 78 6.50 -13.32 -0.87
N LYS A 79 7.55 -12.54 -0.56
CA LYS A 79 8.16 -11.59 -1.47
C LYS A 79 9.66 -11.85 -1.51
N PHE A 80 10.21 -11.98 -2.71
CA PHE A 80 11.63 -12.16 -2.97
C PHE A 80 12.10 -11.05 -3.90
N GLN A 81 13.27 -10.46 -3.62
CA GLN A 81 13.93 -9.50 -4.50
C GLN A 81 15.19 -10.13 -5.07
N ALA A 82 15.34 -10.10 -6.40
CA ALA A 82 16.50 -10.66 -7.08
C ALA A 82 17.79 -9.87 -6.72
N PRO A 83 18.80 -10.50 -6.10
CA PRO A 83 20.04 -9.81 -5.71
C PRO A 83 20.95 -9.48 -6.89
N TYR A 84 20.80 -10.19 -8.00
CA TYR A 84 21.57 -10.02 -9.23
C TYR A 84 20.77 -10.50 -10.45
N ASP A 85 21.29 -10.20 -11.65
CA ASP A 85 20.78 -10.72 -12.92
C ASP A 85 21.04 -12.21 -13.03
N GLY A 86 20.00 -13.03 -13.12
CA GLY A 86 20.19 -14.47 -13.18
C GLY A 86 18.91 -15.27 -13.21
N ARG A 87 19.11 -16.57 -13.17
CA ARG A 87 18.03 -17.55 -13.17
C ARG A 87 17.71 -17.97 -11.74
N PHE A 88 16.43 -17.87 -11.41
CA PHE A 88 15.90 -18.26 -10.11
C PHE A 88 14.76 -19.26 -10.29
N TYR A 89 14.56 -20.09 -9.28
CA TYR A 89 13.56 -21.11 -9.20
C TYR A 89 12.68 -20.87 -7.99
N ILE A 90 11.37 -20.84 -8.19
CA ILE A 90 10.41 -20.92 -7.10
C ILE A 90 10.03 -22.39 -6.96
N VAL A 91 10.30 -22.98 -5.81
CA VAL A 91 10.06 -24.40 -5.55
C VAL A 91 8.96 -24.56 -4.53
N VAL A 92 8.03 -25.46 -4.83
CA VAL A 92 7.00 -25.96 -3.92
C VAL A 92 7.35 -27.39 -3.56
N ASP A 93 7.63 -27.62 -2.29
CA ASP A 93 8.27 -28.82 -1.78
C ASP A 93 7.32 -29.61 -0.88
N ASN A 94 6.96 -30.80 -1.36
CA ASN A 94 6.20 -31.82 -0.64
C ASN A 94 7.04 -33.09 -0.35
N SER A 95 8.38 -32.98 -0.40
CA SER A 95 9.31 -34.07 -0.16
C SER A 95 9.24 -34.63 1.27
N HIS A 96 8.74 -33.83 2.22
CA HIS A 96 8.53 -34.22 3.61
C HIS A 96 7.27 -35.09 3.81
N SER A 97 6.34 -35.13 2.85
CA SER A 97 5.14 -35.98 2.93
C SER A 97 5.43 -37.37 2.39
N LEU A 98 5.14 -38.41 3.17
CA LEU A 98 5.35 -39.80 2.76
C LEU A 98 4.20 -40.41 1.95
N PHE A 99 2.96 -39.97 2.20
CA PHE A 99 1.76 -40.63 1.66
C PHE A 99 0.72 -39.68 1.09
N THR A 100 0.83 -38.37 1.35
CA THR A 100 -0.21 -37.41 0.99
C THR A 100 0.29 -36.43 -0.06
N ASP A 101 -0.38 -36.46 -1.20
CA ASP A 101 -0.22 -35.45 -2.23
C ASP A 101 -0.81 -34.12 -1.78
N LYS A 102 -0.28 -33.00 -2.29
CA LYS A 102 -0.77 -31.66 -1.99
C LYS A 102 -1.34 -31.01 -3.24
N ASN A 103 -2.60 -30.60 -3.17
CA ASN A 103 -3.19 -29.68 -4.12
C ASN A 103 -2.84 -28.27 -3.69
N VAL A 104 -2.15 -27.54 -4.57
CA VAL A 104 -1.65 -26.20 -4.35
C VAL A 104 -2.30 -25.26 -5.35
N ASN A 105 -2.87 -24.17 -4.84
CA ASN A 105 -3.24 -23.02 -5.64
C ASN A 105 -2.21 -21.92 -5.39
N ALA A 106 -1.38 -21.62 -6.38
CA ALA A 106 -0.35 -20.58 -6.26
C ALA A 106 -0.54 -19.51 -7.33
N HIS A 107 -0.42 -18.26 -6.89
CA HIS A 107 -0.36 -17.09 -7.75
C HIS A 107 1.01 -16.43 -7.60
N VAL A 108 1.71 -16.29 -8.72
CA VAL A 108 3.04 -15.68 -8.78
C VAL A 108 2.98 -14.38 -9.59
N TYR A 109 3.49 -13.29 -9.04
CA TYR A 109 3.57 -11.98 -9.66
C TYR A 109 5.04 -11.60 -9.84
N HIS A 110 5.41 -11.20 -11.05
CA HIS A 110 6.70 -10.60 -11.35
C HIS A 110 6.53 -9.10 -11.46
N ILE A 111 7.28 -8.35 -10.66
CA ILE A 111 7.29 -6.89 -10.65
C ILE A 111 8.69 -6.43 -11.03
N PRO A 112 8.90 -6.01 -12.29
CA PRO A 112 10.19 -5.57 -12.77
C PRO A 112 10.68 -4.31 -12.03
N TYR A 113 11.97 -4.24 -11.70
CA TYR A 113 12.55 -3.07 -11.03
C TYR A 113 12.36 -1.77 -11.82
N ARG A 114 12.40 -1.86 -13.16
CA ARG A 114 12.12 -0.72 -14.05
C ARG A 114 10.73 -0.12 -13.83
N GLU A 115 9.73 -0.92 -13.45
CA GLU A 115 8.38 -0.44 -13.18
C GLU A 115 8.30 0.30 -11.85
N LEU A 116 9.09 -0.11 -10.85
CA LEU A 116 9.23 0.63 -9.60
C LEU A 116 9.87 2.00 -9.83
N LYS A 117 10.89 2.06 -10.70
CA LYS A 117 11.53 3.33 -11.07
C LYS A 117 10.55 4.25 -11.80
N ALA A 118 9.82 3.75 -12.80
CA ALA A 118 8.81 4.52 -13.52
C ALA A 118 7.71 5.03 -12.57
N PHE A 119 7.23 4.16 -11.66
CA PHE A 119 6.26 4.53 -10.63
C PHE A 119 6.75 5.69 -9.75
N ALA A 120 8.00 5.65 -9.28
CA ALA A 120 8.56 6.71 -8.44
C ALA A 120 8.61 8.07 -9.18
N GLU A 121 8.97 8.06 -10.47
CA GLU A 121 8.99 9.27 -11.30
C GLU A 121 7.58 9.84 -11.54
N GLU A 122 6.59 8.97 -11.77
CA GLU A 122 5.18 9.36 -11.94
C GLU A 122 4.59 9.91 -10.64
N LEU A 123 4.83 9.23 -9.52
CA LEU A 123 4.40 9.65 -8.19
C LEU A 123 4.93 11.05 -7.86
N GLY A 124 6.21 11.32 -8.08
CA GLY A 124 6.80 12.63 -7.81
C GLY A 124 6.14 13.77 -8.59
N LYS A 125 5.83 13.54 -9.88
CA LYS A 125 5.12 14.52 -10.72
C LYS A 125 3.70 14.78 -10.21
N GLU A 126 3.00 13.72 -9.81
CA GLU A 126 1.62 13.83 -9.33
C GLU A 126 1.54 14.59 -7.99
N LEU A 127 2.39 14.24 -7.02
CA LEU A 127 2.47 14.93 -5.73
C LEU A 127 2.82 16.42 -5.90
N PHE A 128 3.74 16.73 -6.83
CA PHE A 128 4.06 18.12 -7.18
C PHE A 128 2.87 18.85 -7.80
N ASN A 129 2.09 18.19 -8.66
CA ASN A 129 0.88 18.79 -9.25
C ASN A 129 -0.16 19.13 -8.19
N TYR A 130 -0.39 18.26 -7.20
CA TYR A 130 -1.30 18.54 -6.09
C TYR A 130 -0.88 19.76 -5.28
N LEU A 131 0.42 19.92 -4.98
CA LEU A 131 0.93 21.12 -4.30
C LEU A 131 0.73 22.38 -5.14
N ASN A 132 0.89 22.31 -6.46
CA ASN A 132 0.64 23.45 -7.34
C ASN A 132 -0.83 23.89 -7.39
N LEU A 133 -1.78 22.99 -7.10
CA LEU A 133 -3.18 23.37 -6.97
C LEU A 133 -3.39 24.39 -5.85
N LEU A 134 -2.57 24.37 -4.78
CA LEU A 134 -2.66 25.38 -3.72
C LEU A 134 -2.46 26.78 -4.30
N LYS A 135 -1.45 26.96 -5.15
CA LYS A 135 -1.18 28.23 -5.83
C LYS A 135 -2.25 28.59 -6.85
N PHE A 136 -2.83 27.60 -7.52
CA PHE A 136 -3.94 27.82 -8.45
C PHE A 136 -5.15 28.40 -7.73
N TYR A 137 -5.53 27.83 -6.58
CA TYR A 137 -6.71 28.26 -5.81
C TYR A 137 -6.45 29.47 -4.90
N ASN A 138 -5.19 29.72 -4.51
CA ASN A 138 -4.76 30.91 -3.79
C ASN A 138 -3.40 31.38 -4.34
N PRO A 139 -3.37 32.30 -5.32
CA PRO A 139 -2.12 32.76 -5.95
C PRO A 139 -1.12 33.43 -5.00
N LYS A 140 -1.57 33.85 -3.80
CA LYS A 140 -0.74 34.48 -2.77
C LYS A 140 -0.16 33.48 -1.78
N ILE A 141 -0.63 32.23 -1.75
CA ILE A 141 -0.13 31.24 -0.81
C ILE A 141 1.32 30.89 -1.12
N GLN A 142 2.13 30.76 -0.07
CA GLN A 142 3.47 30.23 -0.18
C GLN A 142 3.38 28.70 -0.17
N VAL A 143 3.40 28.07 -1.35
CA VAL A 143 3.33 26.61 -1.47
C VAL A 143 4.49 25.95 -0.73
N PRO A 144 4.23 24.99 0.18
CA PRO A 144 5.29 24.24 0.84
C PRO A 144 6.20 23.53 -0.17
N ARG A 145 7.51 23.55 0.07
CA ARG A 145 8.45 22.76 -0.73
C ARG A 145 8.31 21.29 -0.38
N LEU A 146 8.28 20.41 -1.38
CA LEU A 146 8.30 18.96 -1.17
C LEU A 146 9.72 18.43 -1.26
N GLU A 147 10.19 17.76 -0.21
CA GLU A 147 11.50 17.11 -0.18
C GLU A 147 11.37 15.62 0.15
N TYR A 148 12.08 14.79 -0.62
CA TYR A 148 12.27 13.37 -0.33
C TYR A 148 13.63 13.19 0.32
N LYS A 149 13.69 12.54 1.49
CA LYS A 149 14.97 12.32 2.16
C LYS A 149 15.03 10.95 2.83
N LYS A 150 16.26 10.46 3.02
CA LYS A 150 16.52 9.36 3.94
C LYS A 150 16.44 9.90 5.37
N CYS A 151 15.48 9.43 6.16
CA CYS A 151 15.24 9.96 7.50
C CYS A 151 15.85 9.09 8.61
N GLY A 152 16.08 7.79 8.35
CA GLY A 152 16.38 6.82 9.39
C GLY A 152 15.14 6.38 10.19
N GLU A 153 13.97 6.89 9.82
CA GLU A 153 12.66 6.59 10.40
C GLU A 153 11.59 6.63 9.32
N ARG A 154 10.44 6.03 9.62
CA ARG A 154 9.30 5.96 8.70
C ARG A 154 8.35 7.08 9.05
N ASN A 155 8.53 8.22 8.40
CA ASN A 155 7.74 9.39 8.72
C ASN A 155 7.38 10.23 7.48
N ALA A 156 6.41 11.10 7.67
CA ALA A 156 6.13 12.25 6.83
C ALA A 156 5.77 13.40 7.78
N TYR A 157 6.20 14.63 7.45
CA TYR A 157 5.89 15.77 8.31
C TYR A 157 6.08 17.10 7.59
N TYR A 158 5.26 18.07 7.95
CA TYR A 158 5.41 19.48 7.64
C TYR A 158 6.30 20.19 8.68
N ILE A 159 7.21 21.04 8.19
CA ILE A 159 8.07 21.91 8.99
C ILE A 159 7.61 23.37 8.80
N PRO A 160 6.95 23.99 9.81
CA PRO A 160 6.44 25.35 9.72
C PRO A 160 7.48 26.41 9.36
N TRP A 161 8.62 26.43 10.05
CA TRP A 161 9.64 27.48 9.90
C TRP A 161 10.44 27.41 8.59
N GLU A 162 10.44 26.27 7.90
CA GLU A 162 11.06 26.10 6.57
C GLU A 162 10.04 26.09 5.43
N ASN A 163 8.74 26.15 5.76
CA ASN A 163 7.61 25.92 4.87
C ASN A 163 7.86 24.73 3.93
N LYS A 164 8.05 23.56 4.52
CA LYS A 164 8.50 22.36 3.81
C LYS A 164 7.77 21.12 4.28
N ILE A 165 7.36 20.27 3.35
CA ILE A 165 6.87 18.92 3.59
C ILE A 165 8.00 17.93 3.28
N ILE A 166 8.27 17.04 4.23
CA ILE A 166 9.25 15.97 4.10
C ILE A 166 8.52 14.65 3.96
N LEU A 167 8.83 13.90 2.91
CA LEU A 167 8.45 12.49 2.79
C LEU A 167 9.69 11.61 2.95
N CYS A 168 9.73 10.78 3.99
CA CYS A 168 10.85 9.88 4.21
C CYS A 168 10.82 8.72 3.20
N ASN A 169 11.97 8.42 2.61
CA ASN A 169 12.10 7.30 1.67
C ASN A 169 11.68 5.98 2.33
N GLU A 170 12.02 5.79 3.60
CA GLU A 170 11.64 4.61 4.39
C GLU A 170 10.12 4.46 4.51
N TYR A 171 9.38 5.56 4.67
CA TYR A 171 7.92 5.53 4.72
C TYR A 171 7.30 5.16 3.36
N ILE A 172 7.79 5.78 2.28
CA ILE A 172 7.32 5.50 0.92
C ILE A 172 7.58 4.03 0.56
N TRP A 173 8.79 3.53 0.82
CA TRP A 173 9.16 2.16 0.49
C TRP A 173 8.38 1.15 1.31
N ASP A 174 8.14 1.39 2.61
CA ASP A 174 7.33 0.49 3.44
C ASP A 174 5.89 0.36 2.92
N LEU A 175 5.26 1.48 2.52
CA LEU A 175 3.94 1.45 1.91
C LEU A 175 3.94 0.68 0.59
N VAL A 176 4.85 1.01 -0.32
CA VAL A 176 4.96 0.34 -1.63
C VAL A 176 5.19 -1.17 -1.45
N ASP A 177 6.09 -1.53 -0.54
CA ASP A 177 6.44 -2.92 -0.25
C ASP A 177 5.27 -3.69 0.36
N PHE A 178 4.51 -3.05 1.25
CA PHE A 178 3.30 -3.63 1.81
C PHE A 178 2.25 -3.88 0.74
N LYS A 179 2.05 -2.92 -0.17
CA LYS A 179 1.10 -3.01 -1.28
C LYS A 179 1.50 -4.07 -2.31
N ILE A 180 2.78 -4.16 -2.64
CA ILE A 180 3.32 -5.23 -3.49
C ILE A 180 3.03 -6.61 -2.89
N LEU A 181 3.25 -6.78 -1.58
CA LEU A 181 3.03 -8.07 -0.93
C LEU A 181 1.54 -8.44 -0.83
N ASN A 182 0.67 -7.46 -0.58
CA ASN A 182 -0.73 -7.73 -0.22
C ASN A 182 -1.72 -7.56 -1.36
N SER A 183 -1.43 -6.69 -2.32
CA SER A 183 -2.25 -6.38 -3.50
C SER A 183 -1.37 -6.21 -4.75
N PRO A 184 -0.62 -7.26 -5.17
CA PRO A 184 0.38 -7.17 -6.24
C PRO A 184 -0.17 -6.77 -7.61
N GLN A 185 -1.48 -6.81 -7.84
CA GLN A 185 -2.10 -6.37 -9.09
C GLN A 185 -2.40 -4.87 -9.09
N ASN A 186 -2.73 -4.32 -7.92
CA ASN A 186 -3.15 -2.92 -7.78
C ASN A 186 -2.11 -2.05 -7.05
N TRP A 187 -0.94 -2.61 -6.73
CA TRP A 187 0.06 -1.98 -5.87
C TRP A 187 0.41 -0.55 -6.31
N LYS A 188 0.47 -0.26 -7.62
CA LYS A 188 0.74 1.09 -8.13
C LYS A 188 -0.35 2.08 -7.70
N GLN A 189 -1.61 1.76 -7.97
CA GLN A 189 -2.74 2.63 -7.68
C GLN A 189 -2.92 2.81 -6.17
N GLU A 190 -2.87 1.70 -5.41
CA GLU A 190 -3.02 1.75 -3.96
C GLU A 190 -1.86 2.49 -3.27
N SER A 191 -0.61 2.27 -3.70
CA SER A 191 0.55 2.98 -3.12
C SER A 191 0.48 4.46 -3.42
N LYS A 192 0.13 4.82 -4.66
CA LYS A 192 -0.04 6.22 -5.06
C LYS A 192 -1.10 6.91 -4.23
N ALA A 193 -2.27 6.28 -4.10
CA ALA A 193 -3.38 6.80 -3.32
C ALA A 193 -3.03 6.99 -1.84
N ALA A 194 -2.38 6.00 -1.22
CA ALA A 194 -1.93 6.09 0.18
C ALA A 194 -0.94 7.25 0.39
N ILE A 195 0.09 7.36 -0.46
CA ILE A 195 1.11 8.41 -0.34
C ILE A 195 0.52 9.79 -0.63
N THR A 196 -0.41 9.90 -1.59
CA THR A 196 -1.14 11.15 -1.86
C THR A 196 -2.01 11.56 -0.67
N HIS A 197 -2.66 10.61 0.02
CA HIS A 197 -3.39 10.91 1.24
C HIS A 197 -2.47 11.50 2.30
N THR A 198 -1.28 10.90 2.51
CA THR A 198 -0.26 11.44 3.42
C THR A 198 0.15 12.85 3.01
N LEU A 199 0.37 13.12 1.72
CA LEU A 199 0.65 14.49 1.27
C LEU A 199 -0.48 15.46 1.62
N PHE A 200 -1.74 15.09 1.41
CA PHE A 200 -2.86 15.96 1.76
C PHE A 200 -2.98 16.19 3.27
N HIS A 201 -2.62 15.19 4.08
CA HIS A 201 -2.54 15.33 5.53
C HIS A 201 -1.48 16.38 5.90
N GLU A 202 -0.27 16.32 5.32
CA GLU A 202 0.77 17.34 5.54
C GLU A 202 0.40 18.72 5.03
N ILE A 203 -0.35 18.78 3.92
CA ILE A 203 -0.94 20.03 3.44
C ILE A 203 -1.95 20.58 4.47
N GLY A 204 -2.63 19.71 5.22
CA GLY A 204 -3.49 20.09 6.35
C GLY A 204 -2.75 20.91 7.39
N HIS A 205 -1.64 20.36 7.91
CA HIS A 205 -0.75 21.07 8.83
C HIS A 205 -0.22 22.36 8.23
N ALA A 206 0.21 22.32 6.96
CA ALA A 206 0.70 23.50 6.27
C ALA A 206 -0.37 24.60 6.19
N LEU A 207 -1.62 24.27 5.87
CA LEU A 207 -2.69 25.24 5.77
C LEU A 207 -3.10 25.78 7.14
N VAL A 208 -3.15 24.95 8.18
CA VAL A 208 -3.37 25.41 9.57
C VAL A 208 -2.34 26.48 9.93
N HIS A 209 -1.06 26.23 9.67
CA HIS A 209 0.02 27.17 9.94
C HIS A 209 -0.03 28.42 9.04
N LEU A 210 -0.03 28.25 7.71
CA LEU A 210 0.08 29.34 6.73
C LEU A 210 -1.12 30.29 6.76
N CYS A 211 -2.30 29.78 7.10
CA CYS A 211 -3.53 30.56 7.19
C CYS A 211 -3.86 31.00 8.62
N ASN A 212 -3.04 30.61 9.61
CA ASN A 212 -3.30 30.83 11.04
C ASN A 212 -4.72 30.38 11.44
N LEU A 213 -5.11 29.15 11.03
CA LEU A 213 -6.45 28.63 11.26
C LEU A 213 -6.62 28.24 12.74
N PRO A 214 -7.75 28.59 13.37
CA PRO A 214 -8.06 28.10 14.71
C PRO A 214 -8.39 26.61 14.67
N VAL A 215 -7.78 25.84 15.57
CA VAL A 215 -8.06 24.40 15.78
C VAL A 215 -8.52 24.20 17.23
N LEU A 216 -9.77 23.80 17.44
CA LEU A 216 -10.36 23.58 18.77
C LEU A 216 -10.26 22.11 19.24
N GLY A 217 -9.90 21.19 18.34
CA GLY A 217 -9.73 19.75 18.60
C GLY A 217 -8.29 19.30 18.40
N LYS A 218 -8.09 18.04 18.01
CA LYS A 218 -6.76 17.54 17.63
C LYS A 218 -6.42 18.02 16.23
N GLU A 219 -5.22 18.57 16.05
CA GLU A 219 -4.76 19.03 14.74
C GLU A 219 -4.67 17.87 13.73
N GLU A 220 -4.27 16.68 14.19
CA GLU A 220 -4.27 15.44 13.41
C GLU A 220 -5.65 15.10 12.81
N ASP A 221 -6.72 15.23 13.59
CA ASP A 221 -8.09 14.95 13.11
C ASP A 221 -8.51 16.00 12.06
N ALA A 222 -8.06 17.24 12.21
CA ALA A 222 -8.30 18.29 11.22
C ALA A 222 -7.52 18.01 9.92
N ALA A 223 -6.25 17.63 10.03
CA ALA A 223 -5.41 17.26 8.89
C ALA A 223 -5.96 16.04 8.14
N ASP A 224 -6.42 15.00 8.85
CA ASP A 224 -7.11 13.85 8.26
C ASP A 224 -8.43 14.23 7.58
N ALA A 225 -9.19 15.14 8.18
CA ALA A 225 -10.43 15.63 7.57
C ALA A 225 -10.13 16.34 6.25
N LEU A 226 -9.08 17.18 6.19
CA LEU A 226 -8.67 17.78 4.92
C LEU A 226 -8.23 16.71 3.92
N ALA A 227 -7.39 15.77 4.33
CA ALA A 227 -6.88 14.71 3.48
C ALA A 227 -8.00 13.84 2.89
N THR A 228 -9.01 13.54 3.70
CA THR A 228 -10.19 12.78 3.30
C THR A 228 -11.05 13.57 2.31
N LEU A 229 -11.33 14.84 2.60
CA LEU A 229 -12.12 15.70 1.70
C LEU A 229 -11.43 15.89 0.35
N ALA A 230 -10.11 16.15 0.35
CA ALA A 230 -9.32 16.27 -0.86
C ALA A 230 -9.27 14.94 -1.62
N GLY A 231 -9.08 13.83 -0.91
CA GLY A 231 -9.15 12.48 -1.47
C GLY A 231 -10.49 12.23 -2.17
N ILE A 232 -11.61 12.45 -1.49
CA ILE A 232 -12.95 12.30 -2.06
C ILE A 232 -13.12 13.14 -3.34
N LYS A 233 -12.61 14.37 -3.36
CA LYS A 233 -12.71 15.26 -4.53
C LYS A 233 -11.91 14.76 -5.72
N PHE A 234 -10.66 14.35 -5.51
CA PHE A 234 -9.73 14.05 -6.61
C PHE A 234 -9.78 12.59 -7.06
N ASP A 235 -9.82 11.65 -6.12
CA ASP A 235 -9.98 10.23 -6.35
C ASP A 235 -10.33 9.55 -5.02
N PRO A 236 -11.57 9.06 -4.82
CA PRO A 236 -11.99 8.44 -3.56
C PRO A 236 -11.11 7.27 -3.10
N LEU A 237 -10.32 6.66 -3.98
CA LEU A 237 -9.31 5.68 -3.60
C LEU A 237 -8.26 6.29 -2.64
N ILE A 238 -7.91 7.57 -2.77
CA ILE A 238 -7.01 8.30 -1.87
C ILE A 238 -7.54 8.29 -0.45
N ALA A 239 -8.81 8.65 -0.25
CA ALA A 239 -9.45 8.63 1.07
C ALA A 239 -9.53 7.20 1.64
N TYR A 240 -9.91 6.23 0.80
CA TYR A 240 -9.98 4.83 1.22
C TYR A 240 -8.60 4.30 1.65
N GLU A 241 -7.57 4.55 0.86
CA GLU A 241 -6.21 4.11 1.13
C GLU A 241 -5.55 4.84 2.31
N GLY A 242 -5.95 6.09 2.56
CA GLY A 242 -5.64 6.79 3.81
C GLY A 242 -6.11 6.01 5.03
N ALA A 243 -7.38 5.57 5.03
CA ALA A 243 -7.91 4.70 6.08
C ALA A 243 -7.14 3.36 6.16
N ILE A 244 -6.98 2.65 5.04
CA ILE A 244 -6.30 1.34 5.02
C ILE A 244 -4.85 1.43 5.50
N THR A 245 -4.19 2.57 5.29
CA THR A 245 -2.85 2.83 5.83
C THR A 245 -2.85 2.77 7.36
N PHE A 246 -3.77 3.44 8.06
CA PHE A 246 -3.87 3.34 9.52
C PHE A 246 -4.14 1.91 10.01
N LEU A 247 -5.03 1.16 9.34
CA LEU A 247 -5.29 -0.24 9.68
C LEU A 247 -4.04 -1.12 9.52
N THR A 248 -3.24 -0.84 8.50
CA THR A 248 -1.98 -1.55 8.21
C THR A 248 -0.94 -1.29 9.29
N LEU A 249 -0.83 -0.05 9.72
CA LEU A 249 0.10 0.40 10.75
C LEU A 249 -0.16 -0.28 12.09
N LEU A 250 -1.44 -0.36 12.48
CA LEU A 250 -1.90 -1.07 13.67
C LEU A 250 -1.58 -2.56 13.66
N LYS A 251 -1.93 -3.26 12.58
CA LYS A 251 -1.84 -4.74 12.52
C LYS A 251 -0.41 -5.28 12.55
N ASN A 252 0.55 -4.47 12.14
CA ASN A 252 1.94 -4.90 12.00
C ASN A 252 2.84 -4.39 13.14
N ASN A 253 2.27 -3.83 14.22
CA ASN A 253 3.01 -3.21 15.32
C ASN A 253 4.12 -2.27 14.82
N PHE A 254 3.83 -1.47 13.79
CA PHE A 254 4.82 -0.57 13.24
C PHE A 254 4.99 0.62 14.19
N PRO A 255 6.15 0.82 14.86
CA PRO A 255 6.40 2.07 15.54
C PRO A 255 6.45 3.19 14.50
N ILE A 256 5.55 4.15 14.64
CA ILE A 256 5.56 5.39 13.87
C ILE A 256 5.66 6.53 14.86
N TYR A 257 6.49 7.49 14.51
CA TYR A 257 6.71 8.71 15.27
C TYR A 257 5.99 9.87 14.58
N TRP A 258 4.67 9.74 14.38
CA TRP A 258 3.81 10.90 14.23
C TRP A 258 3.77 11.58 15.60
N ASP A 259 4.13 12.86 15.66
CA ASP A 259 4.25 13.58 16.93
C ASP A 259 2.87 13.65 17.62
N SER A 260 2.75 12.99 18.78
CA SER A 260 1.63 13.07 19.76
C SER A 260 0.24 12.44 19.43
N HIS A 261 0.11 11.17 19.82
CA HIS A 261 -1.05 10.47 20.45
C HIS A 261 -2.52 10.87 20.15
N SER A 262 -3.18 10.02 19.35
CA SER A 262 -4.51 9.44 19.63
C SER A 262 -4.78 8.20 18.75
N PRO A 263 -5.59 7.23 19.21
CA PRO A 263 -5.52 5.83 18.79
C PRO A 263 -5.78 5.66 17.29
N ASP A 264 -4.86 5.00 16.58
CA ASP A 264 -4.88 4.81 15.12
C ASP A 264 -6.18 4.16 14.61
N VAL A 265 -6.92 3.44 15.47
CA VAL A 265 -8.22 2.82 15.14
C VAL A 265 -9.32 3.86 14.96
N GLU A 266 -9.31 4.93 15.76
CA GLU A 266 -10.32 5.98 15.67
C GLU A 266 -10.19 6.76 14.36
N ARG A 267 -8.95 7.13 13.99
CA ARG A 267 -8.64 7.80 12.71
C ARG A 267 -9.07 6.95 11.52
N PHE A 268 -8.79 5.64 11.55
CA PHE A 268 -9.29 4.68 10.57
C PHE A 268 -10.81 4.74 10.41
N TYR A 269 -11.57 4.68 11.51
CA TYR A 269 -13.03 4.73 11.45
C TYR A 269 -13.57 6.09 11.05
N ASN A 270 -12.91 7.18 11.43
CA ASN A 270 -13.29 8.53 11.06
C ASN A 270 -13.21 8.72 9.54
N ILE A 271 -12.08 8.38 8.92
CA ILE A 271 -11.88 8.49 7.47
C ILE A 271 -12.92 7.64 6.72
N LEU A 272 -13.14 6.38 7.12
CA LEU A 272 -14.15 5.51 6.50
C LEU A 272 -15.57 6.06 6.67
N CYS A 273 -15.88 6.63 7.83
CA CYS A 273 -17.18 7.26 8.08
C CYS A 273 -17.37 8.46 7.16
N TRP A 274 -16.38 9.35 7.02
CA TRP A 274 -16.50 10.53 6.15
C TRP A 274 -16.58 10.16 4.67
N LEU A 275 -15.79 9.16 4.24
CA LEU A 275 -15.89 8.61 2.88
C LEU A 275 -17.27 8.01 2.63
N TYR A 276 -17.78 7.16 3.52
CA TYR A 276 -19.12 6.60 3.42
C TYR A 276 -20.20 7.69 3.40
N GLY A 277 -20.09 8.67 4.29
CA GLY A 277 -21.01 9.80 4.44
C GLY A 277 -21.08 10.70 3.20
N SER A 278 -19.99 10.79 2.43
CA SER A 278 -19.94 11.57 1.19
C SER A 278 -20.88 11.04 0.12
N ASN A 279 -20.99 9.71 0.00
CA ASN A 279 -21.87 9.05 -0.94
C ASN A 279 -22.21 7.61 -0.46
N PRO A 280 -23.23 7.46 0.40
CA PRO A 280 -23.59 6.16 0.97
C PRO A 280 -23.97 5.10 -0.07
N ARG A 281 -24.42 5.51 -1.27
CA ARG A 281 -24.77 4.59 -2.36
C ARG A 281 -23.52 3.96 -2.97
N ASN A 282 -22.52 4.77 -3.29
CA ASN A 282 -21.29 4.29 -3.93
C ASN A 282 -20.38 3.53 -2.95
N PHE A 283 -20.40 3.92 -1.67
CA PHE A 283 -19.52 3.36 -0.65
C PHE A 283 -20.22 2.42 0.33
N PHE A 284 -21.38 1.86 -0.05
CA PHE A 284 -22.17 0.95 0.80
C PHE A 284 -21.35 -0.26 1.31
N PHE A 285 -20.35 -0.71 0.54
CA PHE A 285 -19.47 -1.81 0.95
C PHE A 285 -18.73 -1.52 2.28
N ILE A 286 -18.47 -0.25 2.61
CA ILE A 286 -17.81 0.13 3.86
C ILE A 286 -18.62 -0.37 5.06
N ILE A 287 -19.92 -0.12 5.09
CA ILE A 287 -20.81 -0.60 6.17
C ILE A 287 -20.91 -2.13 6.17
N LYS A 288 -20.82 -2.78 5.00
CA LYS A 288 -20.83 -4.25 4.92
C LYS A 288 -19.61 -4.88 5.60
N TYR A 289 -18.44 -4.26 5.49
CA TYR A 289 -17.20 -4.75 6.13
C TYR A 289 -17.01 -4.22 7.56
N TYR A 290 -17.59 -3.05 7.87
CA TYR A 290 -17.45 -2.33 9.14
C TYR A 290 -18.83 -1.91 9.66
N PRO A 291 -19.67 -2.88 10.11
CA PRO A 291 -21.07 -2.64 10.47
C PRO A 291 -21.23 -1.65 11.64
N GLU A 292 -20.23 -1.50 12.51
CA GLU A 292 -20.19 -0.51 13.59
C GLU A 292 -20.41 0.93 13.12
N LEU A 293 -20.03 1.25 11.87
CA LEU A 293 -20.26 2.56 11.27
C LEU A 293 -21.75 2.83 10.97
N SER A 294 -22.62 1.82 10.93
CA SER A 294 -24.06 2.02 10.67
C SER A 294 -24.77 2.78 11.80
N ASN A 295 -24.17 2.81 12.98
CA ASN A 295 -24.69 3.53 14.14
C ASN A 295 -24.19 4.99 14.22
N ARG A 296 -23.25 5.39 13.35
CA ARG A 296 -22.73 6.75 13.27
C ARG A 296 -23.51 7.58 12.24
N ASN A 297 -23.65 8.88 12.50
CA ASN A 297 -24.26 9.79 11.54
C ASN A 297 -23.22 10.33 10.54
N CYS A 298 -22.65 9.41 9.76
CA CYS A 298 -21.53 9.70 8.86
C CYS A 298 -21.84 10.78 7.81
N ALA A 299 -23.08 10.84 7.30
CA ALA A 299 -23.48 11.88 6.36
C ALA A 299 -23.46 13.27 6.99
N TYR A 300 -23.90 13.40 8.25
CA TYR A 300 -23.85 14.65 8.98
C TYR A 300 -22.41 15.05 9.36
N GLU A 301 -21.58 14.09 9.78
CA GLU A 301 -20.16 14.33 10.06
C GLU A 301 -19.43 14.84 8.81
N TYR A 302 -19.57 14.16 7.66
CA TYR A 302 -19.01 14.61 6.38
C TYR A 302 -19.47 16.03 6.01
N PHE A 303 -20.77 16.31 6.13
CA PHE A 303 -21.33 17.63 5.83
C PHE A 303 -20.72 18.74 6.72
N GLN A 304 -20.57 18.48 8.02
CA GLN A 304 -19.95 19.44 8.94
C GLN A 304 -18.48 19.69 8.62
N LEU A 305 -17.71 18.64 8.34
CA LEU A 305 -16.29 18.75 8.01
C LEU A 305 -16.08 19.55 6.74
N LYS A 306 -16.82 19.20 5.68
CA LYS A 306 -16.78 19.91 4.41
C LYS A 306 -17.07 21.40 4.61
N ARG A 307 -18.20 21.73 5.27
CA ARG A 307 -18.60 23.12 5.50
C ARG A 307 -17.55 23.90 6.31
N SER A 308 -16.96 23.27 7.32
CA SER A 308 -15.92 23.88 8.17
C SER A 308 -14.67 24.18 7.37
N TRP A 309 -14.12 23.19 6.65
CA TRP A 309 -12.92 23.38 5.83
C TRP A 309 -13.14 24.39 4.70
N GLU A 310 -14.27 24.37 4.00
CA GLU A 310 -14.58 25.38 2.96
C GLU A 310 -14.63 26.79 3.54
N THR A 311 -15.18 26.95 4.75
CA THR A 311 -15.23 28.24 5.42
C THR A 311 -13.83 28.74 5.79
N LEU A 312 -12.98 27.85 6.36
CA LEU A 312 -11.61 28.17 6.73
C LEU A 312 -10.75 28.52 5.50
N LEU A 313 -10.85 27.72 4.44
CA LEU A 313 -10.12 27.95 3.19
C LEU A 313 -10.52 29.27 2.53
N ARG A 314 -11.82 29.57 2.45
CA ARG A 314 -12.31 30.84 1.92
C ARG A 314 -11.79 32.03 2.72
N ASN A 315 -11.77 31.93 4.04
CA ASN A 315 -11.21 32.99 4.89
C ASN A 315 -9.70 33.15 4.71
N CYS A 316 -8.99 32.08 4.36
CA CYS A 316 -7.58 32.13 3.93
C CYS A 316 -7.38 32.63 2.49
N GLY A 317 -8.46 32.95 1.76
CA GLY A 317 -8.39 33.48 0.39
C GLY A 317 -8.30 32.41 -0.70
N PHE A 318 -8.64 31.16 -0.41
CA PHE A 318 -8.80 30.12 -1.43
C PHE A 318 -10.15 30.23 -2.13
N ASN A 319 -10.15 30.12 -3.46
CA ASN A 319 -11.34 29.94 -4.27
C ASN A 319 -11.53 28.45 -4.64
N PHE A 320 -11.89 27.63 -3.65
CA PHE A 320 -11.97 26.18 -3.78
C PHE A 320 -13.19 25.62 -3.03
N THR A 321 -13.83 24.60 -3.61
CA THR A 321 -14.91 23.83 -2.98
C THR A 321 -14.63 22.34 -3.15
N PHE A 322 -15.17 21.50 -2.26
CA PHE A 322 -15.03 20.04 -2.34
C PHE A 322 -16.14 19.36 -3.16
N ASP A 323 -17.05 20.15 -3.75
CA ASP A 323 -18.10 19.68 -4.68
C ASP A 323 -17.58 19.03 -5.96
#